data_AF-A0A9D5KHE0-F1
#
_entry.id   AF-A0A9D5KHE0-F1
#
_cell.length_a   1.000
_cell.length_b   1.000
_cell.length_c   1.000
_cell.angle_alpha   90.00
_cell.angle_beta   90.00
_cell.angle_gamma   90.00
#
_symmetry.space_group_name_H-M   'P 1'
#
loop_
_entity.id
_entity.type
_entity.pdbx_description
1 polymer ?
#
loop_
_entity_poly.entity_id
_entity_poly.type
_entity_poly.pdbx_seq_one_letter_code
_entity_poly.pdbx_strand_id
1 'polypeptide(L)' 'MEAIRVLEAEHKLIHRMVDLMADFLERLRNESVVDLSFLRAAVDFIRQYADGTHRTKEEYLLFPLLSSK' A
#
# COMPACT_ATOMS: atom_id res chain seq x y z
N MET A 1 -22.45 -1.08 3.08
CA MET A 1 -21.56 0.02 2.66
C MET A 1 -20.49 -0.54 1.73
N GLU A 2 -20.68 -0.41 0.43
CA GLU A 2 -19.78 -0.97 -0.58
C GLU A 2 -18.42 -0.25 -0.61
N ALA A 3 -18.41 1.07 -0.47
CA ALA A 3 -17.19 1.89 -0.45
C ALA A 3 -16.22 1.49 0.69
N ILE A 4 -16.73 1.18 1.88
CA ILE A 4 -15.89 0.72 3.00
C ILE A 4 -15.26 -0.63 2.68
N ARG A 5 -16.02 -1.57 2.11
CA ARG A 5 -15.48 -2.89 1.70
C ARG A 5 -14.40 -2.78 0.63
N VAL A 6 -14.52 -1.78 -0.27
CA VAL A 6 -13.45 -1.48 -1.23
C VAL A 6 -12.20 -1.06 -0.47
N LEU A 7 -12.27 -0.06 0.42
CA LEU A 7 -11.11 0.40 1.20
C LEU A 7 -10.47 -0.72 2.03
N GLU A 8 -11.28 -1.59 2.66
CA GLU A 8 -10.78 -2.78 3.37
C GLU A 8 -10.02 -3.74 2.45
N ALA A 9 -10.48 -3.93 1.21
CA ALA A 9 -9.78 -4.76 0.23
C ALA A 9 -8.46 -4.11 -0.23
N GLU A 10 -8.44 -2.78 -0.37
CA GLU A 10 -7.21 -2.04 -0.69
C GLU A 10 -6.18 -2.13 0.45
N HIS A 11 -6.62 -2.05 1.72
CA HIS A 11 -5.75 -2.29 2.87
C HIS A 11 -5.10 -3.67 2.84
N LYS A 12 -5.83 -4.72 2.45
CA LYS A 12 -5.26 -6.07 2.32
C LYS A 12 -4.15 -6.13 1.26
N LEU A 13 -4.30 -5.38 0.17
CA LEU A 13 -3.26 -5.29 -0.87
C LEU A 13 -2.04 -4.50 -0.37
N ILE A 14 -2.25 -3.43 0.37
CA ILE A 14 -1.16 -2.64 0.98
C ILE A 14 -0.40 -3.49 2.00
N HIS A 15 -1.11 -4.21 2.89
CA HIS A 15 -0.50 -5.15 3.82
C HIS A 15 0.34 -6.21 3.12
N ARG A 16 -0.18 -6.81 2.05
CA ARG A 16 0.58 -7.79 1.27
C ARG A 16 1.87 -7.20 0.70
N MET A 17 1.88 -5.95 0.25
CA MET A 17 3.11 -5.30 -0.21
C MET A 17 4.10 -5.10 0.95
N VAL A 18 3.62 -4.73 2.14
CA VAL A 18 4.46 -4.61 3.35
C VAL A 18 5.11 -5.94 3.70
N ASP A 19 4.35 -7.04 3.67
CA ASP A 19 4.88 -8.39 3.93
C ASP A 19 5.96 -8.78 2.90
N LEU A 20 5.71 -8.52 1.60
CA LEU A 20 6.69 -8.77 0.54
C LEU A 20 7.97 -7.95 0.72
N MET A 21 7.86 -6.70 1.20
CA MET A 21 9.02 -5.88 1.51
C MET A 21 9.81 -6.40 2.71
N ALA A 22 9.13 -6.93 3.74
CA ALA A 22 9.79 -7.55 4.87
C ALA A 22 10.60 -8.78 4.41
N ASP A 23 10.00 -9.65 3.61
CA ASP A 23 10.68 -10.81 3.01
C ASP A 23 11.88 -10.39 2.14
N PHE A 24 11.73 -9.32 1.36
CA PHE A 24 12.80 -8.78 0.54
C PHE A 24 13.99 -8.29 1.39
N LEU A 25 13.73 -7.62 2.51
CA LEU A 25 14.78 -7.16 3.42
C LEU A 25 15.53 -8.34 4.07
N GLU A 26 14.82 -9.41 4.43
CA GLU A 26 15.45 -10.62 4.96
C GLU A 26 16.35 -11.30 3.93
N ARG A 27 15.94 -11.36 2.66
CA ARG A 27 16.78 -11.89 1.58
C ARG A 27 18.00 -11.01 1.34
N LEU A 28 17.81 -9.69 1.30
CA LEU A 28 18.91 -8.73 1.11
C LEU A 28 19.98 -8.83 2.20
N ARG A 29 19.60 -9.19 3.43
CA ARG A 29 20.57 -9.42 4.52
C ARG A 29 21.41 -10.69 4.33
N ASN A 30 20.85 -11.70 3.65
CA ASN A 30 21.47 -13.02 3.50
C ASN A 30 22.16 -13.20 2.13
N GLU A 31 21.80 -12.39 1.13
CA GLU A 31 22.29 -12.46 -0.25
C GLU A 31 22.89 -11.13 -0.70
N SER A 32 23.95 -11.17 -1.52
CA SER A 32 24.60 -9.94 -2.04
C SER A 32 23.94 -9.39 -3.31
N VAL A 33 22.87 -10.02 -3.80
CA VAL A 33 22.19 -9.63 -5.06
C VAL A 33 20.88 -8.95 -4.74
N VAL A 34 20.71 -7.74 -5.28
CA VAL A 34 19.50 -6.92 -5.07
C VAL A 34 18.58 -7.06 -6.28
N ASP A 35 17.34 -7.48 -6.06
CA ASP A 35 16.29 -7.40 -7.09
C ASP A 35 15.78 -5.96 -7.22
N LEU A 36 16.41 -5.21 -8.13
CA LEU A 36 16.05 -3.82 -8.43
C LEU A 36 14.66 -3.69 -9.08
N SER A 37 14.18 -4.71 -9.77
CA SER A 37 12.86 -4.69 -10.41
C SER A 37 11.76 -4.78 -9.36
N PHE A 38 11.92 -5.64 -8.35
CA PHE A 38 11.02 -5.68 -7.20
C PHE A 38 11.01 -4.34 -6.46
N LEU A 39 12.19 -3.79 -6.14
CA LEU A 39 12.30 -2.49 -5.46
C LEU A 39 11.57 -1.38 -6.21
N ARG A 40 11.72 -1.33 -7.54
CA ARG A 40 11.02 -0.34 -8.36
C ARG A 40 9.51 -0.52 -8.29
N ALA A 41 9.02 -1.75 -8.41
CA ALA A 41 7.60 -2.05 -8.32
C ALA A 41 7.01 -1.71 -6.94
N ALA A 42 7.74 -1.97 -5.86
CA ALA A 42 7.33 -1.62 -4.50
C ALA A 42 7.20 -0.10 -4.33
N VAL A 43 8.18 0.67 -4.80
CA VAL A 43 8.14 2.14 -4.78
C VAL A 43 6.96 2.68 -5.59
N ASP A 44 6.76 2.18 -6.80
CA ASP A 44 5.66 2.62 -7.66
C ASP A 44 4.30 2.25 -7.03
N PHE A 45 4.17 1.07 -6.42
CA PHE A 45 2.96 0.66 -5.71
C PHE A 45 2.65 1.58 -4.52
N ILE A 46 3.62 1.85 -3.64
CA ILE A 46 3.39 2.70 -2.47
C ILE A 46 2.96 4.11 -2.92
N ARG A 47 3.70 4.71 -3.85
CA ARG A 47 3.46 6.10 -4.26
C ARG A 47 2.15 6.28 -5.03
N GLN A 48 1.85 5.37 -5.95
CA GLN A 48 0.69 5.55 -6.85
C GLN A 48 -0.58 4.94 -6.27
N TYR A 49 -0.47 3.76 -5.66
CA TYR A 49 -1.63 3.02 -5.17
C TYR A 49 -1.97 3.41 -3.73
N ALA A 50 -1.05 3.22 -2.78
CA ALA A 50 -1.32 3.49 -1.36
C ALA A 50 -1.52 5.01 -1.10
N ASP A 51 -0.53 5.82 -1.45
CA ASP A 51 -0.54 7.27 -1.17
C ASP A 51 -1.40 8.07 -2.15
N GLY A 52 -1.38 7.68 -3.44
CA GLY A 52 -2.01 8.43 -4.51
C GLY A 52 -3.48 8.10 -4.75
N THR A 53 -3.88 6.84 -4.54
CA THR A 53 -5.24 6.39 -4.84
C THR A 53 -6.04 6.12 -3.57
N HIS A 54 -5.51 5.26 -2.71
CA HIS A 54 -6.22 4.81 -1.51
C HIS A 54 -6.39 5.96 -0.50
N ARG A 55 -5.29 6.59 -0.10
CA ARG A 55 -5.31 7.74 0.83
C ARG A 55 -6.19 8.89 0.33
N THR A 56 -6.21 9.16 -0.98
CA THR A 56 -7.08 10.20 -1.54
C THR A 56 -8.56 9.91 -1.32
N LYS A 57 -9.00 8.65 -1.40
CA LYS A 57 -10.38 8.27 -1.09
C LYS A 57 -10.69 8.48 0.40
N GLU A 58 -9.75 8.16 1.27
CA GLU A 58 -9.90 8.36 2.71
C GLU A 58 -9.97 9.85 3.06
N GLU A 59 -8.94 10.63 2.71
CA GLU A 59 -8.79 12.03 3.11
C GLU A 59 -9.80 12.98 2.47
N TYR A 60 -10.14 12.77 1.19
CA TYR A 60 -10.98 13.72 0.45
C TYR A 60 -12.43 13.28 0.30
N LEU A 61 -12.76 12.00 0.56
CA LEU A 61 -14.13 11.50 0.46
C LEU A 61 -14.64 10.97 1.80
N LEU A 62 -13.99 9.96 2.39
CA LEU A 62 -14.53 9.27 3.57
C LEU A 62 -14.46 10.14 4.83
N PHE A 63 -13.28 10.66 5.18
CA PHE A 63 -13.09 11.40 6.43
C PHE A 63 -13.94 12.67 6.50
N PRO A 64 -14.08 13.49 5.44
CA PRO A 64 -14.98 14.64 5.48
C PRO A 64 -16.44 14.26 5.76
N LEU A 65 -16.91 13.13 5.23
CA LEU A 65 -18.25 12.61 5.50
C LEU A 65 -18.41 12.10 6.94
N LEU A 66 -17.35 11.56 7.55
CA LEU A 66 -17.37 11.13 8.94
C LEU A 66 -17.27 12.31 9.92
N SER A 67 -16.52 13.36 9.58
CA SER A 67 -16.31 14.54 10.43
C SER A 67 -17.44 15.58 10.35
N SER A 68 -18.34 15.46 9.38
CA SER A 68 -19.54 16.32 9.24
C SER A 68 -20.75 15.78 10.01
N LYS A 69 -20.55 14.76 10.84
CA LYS A 69 -21.55 14.16 11.72
C LYS A 69 -21.46 14.67 13.15
#